data_AF-A0AAV4RM44-F1
#
_entry.id   AF-A0AAV4RM44-F1
#
_cell.length_a   1.000
_cell.length_b   1.000
_cell.length_c   1.000
_cell.angle_alpha   90.00
_cell.angle_beta   90.00
_cell.angle_gamma   90.00
#
_symmetry.space_group_name_H-M   'P 1'
#
loop_
_entity.id
_entity.type
_entity.pdbx_description
1 polymer ?
#
loop_
_entity_poly.entity_id
_entity_poly.type
_entity_poly.pdbx_seq_one_letter_code
_entity_poly.pdbx_strand_id
1 'polypeptide(L)'
;MAELKAIEAAIISANAHHFPRSRSYQTPDQSYKPSCELIWTKAHVGTEGNERADIYAKEATTRENVDFHIGLSIKHIKTEFAKAIKTEWQLQWSSSSKGRAVHEICRHVCSQRIHGNYFLNQIITEHGALASYQHKFSTPVQYAAVVRR
;
A
#
# COMPACT_ATOMS: atom_id res chain seq x y z
N MET A 1 9.70 -3.83 15.43
CA MET A 1 10.66 -2.77 15.79
C MET A 1 11.97 -2.86 15.01
N ALA A 2 12.62 -4.03 14.92
CA ALA A 2 13.86 -4.19 14.15
C ALA A 2 13.68 -3.97 12.63
N GLU A 3 12.58 -4.48 12.04
CA GLU A 3 12.30 -4.32 10.61
C GLU A 3 11.97 -2.87 10.21
N LEU A 4 11.28 -2.12 11.06
CA LEU A 4 10.99 -0.69 10.84
C LEU A 4 12.27 0.16 10.85
N LYS A 5 13.21 -0.14 11.76
CA LYS A 5 14.52 0.52 11.79
C LYS A 5 15.38 0.20 10.57
N ALA A 6 15.28 -1.03 10.04
CA ALA A 6 15.99 -1.42 8.82
C ALA A 6 15.46 -0.70 7.59
N ILE A 7 14.14 -0.51 7.49
CA ILE A 7 13.50 0.27 6.42
C ILE A 7 13.87 1.75 6.52
N GLU A 8 13.86 2.31 7.74
CA GLU A 8 14.25 3.70 7.98
C GLU A 8 15.73 3.96 7.64
N ALA A 9 16.62 3.04 8.01
CA ALA A 9 18.04 3.11 7.67
C ALA A 9 18.29 3.02 6.15
N ALA A 10 17.53 2.18 5.43
CA ALA A 10 17.60 2.08 3.97
C ALA A 10 17.10 3.35 3.26
N ILE A 11 16.08 4.03 3.83
CA ILE A 11 15.58 5.31 3.34
C ILE A 11 16.63 6.42 3.57
N ILE A 12 17.31 6.42 4.71
CA ILE A 12 18.34 7.41 5.05
C ILE A 12 19.59 7.23 4.16
N SER A 13 20.04 6.00 3.91
CA SER A 13 21.21 5.75 3.04
C SER A 13 20.96 6.10 1.58
N ALA A 14 19.73 5.91 1.09
CA ALA A 14 19.34 6.31 -0.27
C ALA A 14 19.31 7.84 -0.47
N ASN A 15 19.12 8.61 0.61
CA ASN A 15 19.07 10.08 0.58
C ASN A 15 20.46 10.75 0.68
N ALA A 16 21.50 10.04 1.16
CA ALA A 16 22.84 10.58 1.35
C ALA A 16 23.58 10.89 0.02
N HIS A 17 23.11 10.35 -1.11
CA HIS A 17 23.72 10.53 -2.43
C HIS A 17 22.95 11.48 -3.36
N HIS A 18 21.99 12.26 -2.86
CA HIS A 18 21.13 13.09 -3.72
C HIS A 18 21.58 14.56 -3.79
N PHE A 19 21.96 14.99 -5.00
CA PHE A 19 22.18 16.37 -5.43
C PHE A 19 21.06 17.33 -4.96
N PRO A 20 21.34 18.65 -4.81
CA PRO A 20 20.37 19.62 -4.30
C PRO A 20 19.16 19.72 -5.22
N ARG A 21 18.00 19.38 -4.67
CA ARG A 21 16.72 19.29 -5.37
C ARG A 21 16.07 20.68 -5.43
N SER A 22 16.42 21.46 -6.45
CA SER A 22 15.66 22.66 -6.83
C SER A 22 14.23 22.23 -7.20
N ARG A 23 13.26 22.68 -6.40
CA ARG A 23 11.87 22.23 -6.45
C ARG A 23 11.08 23.06 -7.47
N SER A 24 11.07 22.64 -8.73
CA SER A 24 9.94 22.91 -9.62
C SER A 24 9.00 21.71 -9.55
N TYR A 25 7.74 21.93 -9.17
CA TYR A 25 6.71 20.90 -9.27
C TYR A 25 6.36 20.72 -10.75
N GLN A 26 7.07 19.83 -11.43
CA GLN A 26 6.49 19.19 -12.61
C GLN A 26 5.45 18.21 -12.07
N THR A 27 4.17 18.49 -12.31
CA THR A 27 3.09 17.51 -12.15
C THR A 27 3.47 16.26 -12.95
N PRO A 28 3.39 15.04 -12.38
CA PRO A 28 3.56 13.84 -13.19
C PRO A 28 2.50 13.86 -14.29
N ASP A 29 2.95 13.95 -15.53
CA ASP A 29 2.08 13.82 -16.69
C ASP A 29 1.31 12.50 -16.57
N GLN A 30 0.01 12.61 -16.29
CA GLN A 30 -0.92 11.49 -16.13
C GLN A 30 -1.25 10.81 -17.47
N SER A 31 -0.66 11.24 -18.59
CA SER A 31 -0.92 10.75 -19.94
C SER A 31 0.07 9.71 -20.46
N TYR A 32 1.21 9.47 -19.78
CA TYR A 32 2.16 8.45 -20.22
C TYR A 32 1.64 7.03 -19.88
N LYS A 33 0.81 6.49 -20.77
CA LYS A 33 0.60 5.05 -20.88
C LYS A 33 1.66 4.49 -21.83
N PRO A 34 2.67 3.75 -21.35
CA PRO A 34 3.56 3.03 -22.26
C PRO A 34 2.72 1.97 -22.99
N SER A 35 2.43 2.20 -24.26
CA SER A 35 1.90 1.16 -25.15
C SER A 35 3.07 0.25 -25.50
N CYS A 36 3.05 -0.98 -25.00
CA CYS A 36 3.99 -2.02 -25.42
C CYS A 36 3.30 -2.87 -26.49
N GLU A 37 3.84 -2.87 -27.69
CA GLU A 37 3.42 -3.76 -28.77
C GLU A 37 4.33 -4.98 -28.79
N LEU A 38 3.74 -6.17 -28.83
CA LEU A 38 4.46 -7.44 -28.94
C LEU A 38 4.47 -7.88 -30.39
N ILE A 39 5.66 -8.00 -30.98
CA ILE A 39 5.86 -8.40 -32.37
C ILE A 39 6.66 -9.69 -32.39
N TRP A 40 6.25 -10.64 -33.25
CA TRP A 40 6.99 -11.88 -33.47
C TRP A 40 8.04 -11.68 -34.56
N THR A 41 9.27 -12.11 -34.30
CA THR A 41 10.34 -12.13 -35.31
C THR A 41 10.92 -13.54 -35.45
N LYS A 42 11.41 -13.87 -36.64
CA LYS A 42 12.04 -15.17 -36.90
C LYS A 42 13.43 -15.21 -36.25
N ALA A 43 13.75 -16.35 -35.64
CA ALA A 43 15.08 -16.63 -35.15
C ALA A 43 16.09 -16.76 -36.29
N HIS A 44 17.34 -16.37 -36.04
CA HIS A 44 18.50 -16.60 -36.94
C HIS A 44 18.39 -15.94 -38.32
N VAL A 45 17.68 -14.81 -38.44
CA VAL A 45 17.55 -14.03 -39.68
C VAL A 45 18.50 -12.83 -39.72
N GLY A 46 19.43 -12.67 -38.78
CA GLY A 46 20.32 -11.50 -38.75
C GLY A 46 19.72 -10.28 -38.04
N THR A 47 18.61 -10.42 -37.32
CA THR A 47 18.01 -9.28 -36.59
C THR A 47 18.83 -8.99 -35.35
N GLU A 48 19.67 -7.95 -35.40
CA GLU A 48 20.64 -7.60 -34.35
C GLU A 48 20.06 -7.63 -32.93
N GLY A 49 18.89 -7.02 -32.70
CA GLY A 49 18.24 -7.01 -31.38
C GLY A 49 17.82 -8.39 -30.89
N ASN A 50 17.35 -9.25 -31.78
CA ASN A 50 16.95 -10.62 -31.46
C ASN A 50 18.18 -11.52 -31.21
N GLU A 51 19.25 -11.33 -31.99
CA GLU A 51 20.50 -12.07 -31.80
C GLU A 51 21.22 -11.68 -30.51
N ARG A 52 21.25 -10.38 -30.19
CA ARG A 52 21.75 -9.90 -28.90
C ARG A 52 20.94 -10.48 -27.73
N ALA A 53 19.61 -10.52 -27.84
CA ALA A 53 18.76 -11.14 -26.83
C ALA A 53 19.05 -12.65 -26.67
N ASP A 54 19.26 -13.37 -27.77
CA ASP A 54 19.62 -14.80 -27.76
C ASP A 54 20.99 -15.06 -27.12
N ILE A 55 21.99 -14.20 -27.39
CA ILE A 55 23.31 -14.26 -26.74
C ILE A 55 23.16 -14.08 -25.23
N TYR A 56 22.46 -13.03 -24.78
CA TYR A 56 22.25 -12.79 -23.35
C TYR A 56 21.46 -13.91 -22.68
N ALA A 57 20.48 -14.51 -23.37
CA ALA A 57 19.75 -15.67 -22.86
C ALA A 57 20.67 -16.87 -22.67
N LYS A 58 21.56 -17.16 -23.63
CA LYS A 58 22.56 -18.23 -23.52
C LYS A 58 23.55 -17.96 -22.39
N GLU A 59 24.08 -16.75 -22.29
CA GLU A 59 24.96 -16.36 -21.18
C GLU A 59 24.27 -16.57 -19.82
N ALA A 60 23.00 -16.16 -19.70
CA ALA A 60 22.23 -16.35 -18.47
C ALA A 60 22.09 -17.83 -18.06
N THR A 61 21.99 -18.77 -19.02
CA THR A 61 21.93 -20.21 -18.70
C THR A 61 23.23 -20.76 -18.11
N THR A 62 24.36 -20.09 -18.32
CA THR A 62 25.67 -20.53 -17.81
C THR A 62 26.00 -19.98 -16.43
N ARG A 63 25.19 -19.05 -15.91
CA ARG A 63 25.41 -18.41 -14.61
C ARG A 63 24.86 -19.30 -13.50
N GLU A 64 25.68 -19.58 -12.48
CA GLU A 64 25.29 -20.40 -11.33
C GLU A 64 24.23 -19.72 -10.44
N ASN A 65 24.23 -18.39 -10.41
CA ASN A 65 23.32 -17.58 -9.60
C ASN A 65 22.40 -16.73 -10.47
N VAL A 66 21.15 -16.62 -10.04
CA VAL A 66 20.14 -15.78 -10.69
C VAL A 66 20.24 -14.35 -10.16
N ASP A 67 20.48 -13.39 -11.05
CA ASP A 67 20.48 -11.97 -10.71
C ASP A 67 19.05 -11.46 -10.50
N PHE A 68 18.56 -11.48 -9.26
CA PHE A 68 17.30 -10.83 -8.89
C PHE A 68 17.54 -9.37 -8.49
N HIS A 69 17.59 -8.48 -9.49
CA HIS A 69 17.58 -7.03 -9.26
C HIS A 69 16.22 -6.42 -9.65
N ILE A 70 15.15 -6.91 -9.03
CA ILE A 70 13.84 -6.26 -9.13
C ILE A 70 13.78 -5.21 -8.02
N GLY A 71 13.90 -3.94 -8.39
CA GLY A 71 13.68 -2.83 -7.46
C GLY A 71 12.28 -2.90 -6.84
N LEU A 72 12.16 -2.53 -5.56
CA LEU A 72 10.86 -2.51 -4.89
C LEU A 72 9.92 -1.55 -5.61
N SER A 73 8.83 -2.07 -6.18
CA SER A 73 7.81 -1.21 -6.75
C SER A 73 7.17 -0.33 -5.66
N ILE A 74 6.77 0.89 -6.01
CA ILE A 74 6.04 1.79 -5.11
C ILE A 74 4.78 1.10 -4.55
N LYS A 75 4.12 0.26 -5.37
CA LYS A 75 2.95 -0.53 -4.96
C LYS A 75 3.32 -1.54 -3.87
N HIS A 76 4.46 -2.21 -4.00
CA HIS A 76 4.95 -3.14 -2.98
C HIS A 76 5.20 -2.40 -1.66
N ILE A 77 5.92 -1.28 -1.70
CA ILE A 77 6.18 -0.46 -0.50
C ILE A 77 4.87 -0.02 0.17
N LYS A 78 3.91 0.52 -0.60
CA LYS A 78 2.59 0.91 -0.08
C LYS A 78 1.84 -0.26 0.57
N THR A 79 1.96 -1.44 -0.01
CA THR A 79 1.31 -2.66 0.51
C THR A 79 1.92 -3.06 1.85
N GLU A 80 3.25 -3.04 1.97
CA GLU A 80 3.93 -3.35 3.23
C GLU A 80 3.61 -2.34 4.33
N PHE A 81 3.56 -1.05 4.01
CA PHE A 81 3.10 -0.03 4.97
C PHE A 81 1.65 -0.27 5.43
N ALA A 82 0.74 -0.58 4.51
CA ALA A 82 -0.65 -0.86 4.86
C ALA A 82 -0.79 -2.09 5.77
N LYS A 83 0.02 -3.14 5.54
CA LYS A 83 0.09 -4.31 6.42
C LYS A 83 0.59 -3.94 7.80
N ALA A 84 1.68 -3.18 7.89
CA ALA A 84 2.25 -2.75 9.18
C ALA A 84 1.25 -1.93 10.00
N ILE A 85 0.59 -0.95 9.37
CA ILE A 85 -0.45 -0.14 10.02
C ILE A 85 -1.59 -1.03 10.50
N LYS A 86 -2.07 -1.97 9.67
CA LYS A 86 -3.17 -2.87 10.04
C LYS A 86 -2.81 -3.73 11.25
N THR A 87 -1.59 -4.26 11.29
CA THR A 87 -1.10 -5.06 12.43
C THR A 87 -1.05 -4.26 13.71
N GLU A 88 -0.53 -3.03 13.67
CA GLU A 88 -0.49 -2.14 14.83
C GLU A 88 -1.89 -1.79 15.32
N TRP A 89 -2.80 -1.44 14.39
CA TRP A 89 -4.19 -1.19 14.72
C TRP A 89 -4.87 -2.42 15.34
N GLN A 90 -4.60 -3.61 14.82
CA GLN A 90 -5.14 -4.85 15.39
C GLN A 90 -4.61 -5.08 16.81
N LEU A 91 -3.33 -4.81 17.06
CA LEU A 91 -2.75 -4.96 18.39
C LEU A 91 -3.44 -4.02 19.39
N GLN A 92 -3.61 -2.76 19.02
CA GLN A 92 -4.32 -1.79 19.85
C GLN A 92 -5.79 -2.17 20.05
N TRP A 93 -6.45 -2.67 18.99
CA TRP A 93 -7.83 -3.13 19.08
C TRP A 93 -8.00 -4.31 20.04
N SER A 94 -7.13 -5.30 19.96
CA SER A 94 -7.16 -6.49 20.80
C SER A 94 -6.86 -6.17 22.27
N SER A 95 -5.93 -5.23 22.53
CA SER A 95 -5.47 -4.86 23.88
C SER A 95 -6.28 -3.76 24.56
N SER A 96 -7.10 -3.02 23.81
CA SER A 96 -7.95 -1.96 24.35
C SER A 96 -9.03 -2.52 25.27
N SER A 97 -9.20 -1.87 26.42
CA SER A 97 -10.31 -2.10 27.36
C SER A 97 -11.60 -1.39 26.96
N LYS A 98 -11.56 -0.49 25.96
CA LYS A 98 -12.71 0.29 25.48
C LYS A 98 -13.37 -0.40 24.29
N GLY A 99 -14.70 -0.30 24.20
CA GLY A 99 -15.46 -0.82 23.05
C GLY A 99 -15.49 -2.35 22.97
N ARG A 100 -15.46 -3.04 24.11
CA ARG A 100 -15.39 -4.51 24.16
C ARG A 100 -16.60 -5.20 23.55
N ALA A 101 -17.80 -4.61 23.67
CA ALA A 101 -19.00 -5.10 23.00
C ALA A 101 -18.83 -5.12 21.47
N VAL A 102 -18.29 -4.03 20.90
CA VAL A 102 -17.97 -3.95 19.47
C VAL A 102 -16.86 -4.92 19.09
N HIS A 103 -15.82 -5.06 19.93
CA HIS A 103 -14.73 -6.01 19.70
C HIS A 103 -15.23 -7.45 19.64
N GLU A 104 -16.23 -7.83 20.43
CA GLU A 104 -16.77 -9.18 20.42
C GLU A 104 -17.44 -9.53 19.09
N ILE A 105 -18.10 -8.57 18.47
CA ILE A 105 -18.73 -8.68 17.14
C ILE A 105 -17.67 -8.57 16.03
N CYS A 106 -16.76 -7.62 16.16
CA CYS A 106 -15.74 -7.27 15.18
C CYS A 106 -14.34 -7.45 15.76
N ARG A 107 -13.90 -8.70 15.91
CA ARG A 107 -12.60 -9.02 16.52
C ARG A 107 -11.40 -8.60 15.66
N HIS A 108 -11.61 -8.49 14.36
CA HIS A 108 -10.56 -8.14 13.42
C HIS A 108 -10.77 -6.76 12.81
N VAL A 109 -9.70 -5.97 12.77
CA VAL A 109 -9.66 -4.68 12.09
C VAL A 109 -9.76 -4.92 10.59
N CYS A 110 -10.76 -4.30 9.98
CA CYS A 110 -10.98 -4.32 8.55
C CYS A 110 -11.06 -2.89 8.03
N SER A 111 -10.51 -2.64 6.84
CA SER A 111 -10.65 -1.37 6.13
C SER A 111 -11.98 -1.25 5.38
N GLN A 112 -12.71 -2.36 5.24
CA GLN A 112 -14.03 -2.36 4.63
C GLN A 112 -15.05 -1.83 5.61
N ARG A 113 -15.93 -0.96 5.11
CA ARG A 113 -17.05 -0.45 5.88
C ARG A 113 -18.05 -1.59 6.11
N ILE A 114 -18.37 -1.82 7.38
CA ILE A 114 -19.48 -2.69 7.75
C ILE A 114 -20.76 -1.90 7.45
N HIS A 115 -21.49 -2.31 6.42
CA HIS A 115 -22.77 -1.71 6.08
C HIS A 115 -23.82 -2.27 7.05
N GLY A 116 -24.21 -1.46 8.03
CA GLY A 116 -25.20 -1.82 9.05
C GLY A 116 -26.38 -0.83 9.08
N ASN A 117 -27.51 -1.27 9.64
CA ASN A 117 -28.64 -0.38 9.94
C ASN A 117 -28.16 0.73 10.91
N TYR A 118 -28.53 1.97 10.64
CA TYR A 118 -28.16 3.13 11.45
C TYR A 118 -28.40 2.92 12.95
N PHE A 119 -29.59 2.42 13.32
CA PHE A 119 -29.97 2.20 14.71
C PHE A 119 -29.17 1.05 15.34
N LEU A 120 -28.90 -0.01 14.59
CA LEU A 120 -28.06 -1.11 15.06
C LEU A 120 -26.63 -0.64 15.31
N ASN A 121 -26.06 0.20 14.44
CA ASN A 121 -24.73 0.76 14.65
C ASN A 121 -24.67 1.61 15.92
N GLN A 122 -25.68 2.45 16.18
CA GLN A 122 -25.77 3.24 17.41
C GLN A 122 -25.80 2.35 18.66
N ILE A 123 -26.65 1.32 18.67
CA ILE A 123 -26.74 0.35 19.79
C ILE A 123 -25.40 -0.37 19.99
N ILE A 124 -24.80 -0.90 18.91
CA ILE A 124 -23.57 -1.70 18.97
C ILE A 124 -22.38 -0.87 19.43
N THR A 125 -22.28 0.37 18.96
CA THR A 125 -21.18 1.29 19.33
C THR A 125 -21.41 1.99 20.66
N GLU A 126 -22.49 1.64 21.37
CA GLU A 126 -22.96 2.29 22.60
C GLU A 126 -23.11 3.82 22.42
N HIS A 127 -23.35 4.26 21.19
CA HIS A 127 -23.70 5.62 20.88
C HIS A 127 -25.21 5.77 21.04
N GLY A 128 -25.63 6.52 22.04
CA GLY A 128 -27.04 6.90 22.15
C GLY A 128 -27.46 7.65 20.88
N ALA A 129 -28.64 7.35 20.35
CA ALA A 129 -29.25 8.08 19.23
C ALA A 129 -29.74 9.48 19.66
N LEU A 130 -28.89 10.22 20.38
CA LEU A 130 -29.13 11.55 20.90
C LEU A 130 -28.71 12.57 19.84
N ALA A 131 -29.63 13.46 19.49
CA ALA A 131 -29.41 14.51 18.48
C ALA A 131 -28.16 15.36 18.79
N SER A 132 -27.86 15.59 20.07
CA SER A 132 -26.69 16.35 20.53
C SER A 132 -25.34 15.65 20.24
N TYR A 133 -25.30 14.32 20.24
CA TYR A 133 -24.11 13.54 19.87
C TYR A 133 -23.95 13.55 18.34
N GLN A 134 -25.04 13.35 17.61
CA GLN A 134 -25.04 13.29 16.14
C GLN A 134 -24.66 14.64 15.50
N HIS A 135 -25.10 15.76 16.07
CA HIS A 135 -24.78 17.11 15.58
C HIS A 135 -23.26 17.39 15.59
N LYS A 136 -22.50 16.78 16.51
CA LYS A 136 -21.03 16.92 16.56
C LYS A 136 -20.31 16.25 15.38
N PHE A 137 -20.92 15.23 14.79
CA PHE A 137 -20.37 14.48 13.65
C PHE A 137 -21.08 14.81 12.32
N SER A 138 -22.11 15.65 12.36
CA SER A 138 -22.91 16.04 11.21
C SER A 138 -22.34 17.30 10.53
N THR A 139 -21.12 17.20 10.01
CA THR A 139 -20.75 18.00 8.83
C THR A 139 -21.19 17.24 7.59
N PRO A 140 -21.51 17.90 6.45
CA PRO A 140 -21.95 17.25 5.23
C PRO A 140 -20.77 16.56 4.53
N VAL A 141 -20.18 15.57 5.18
CA VAL A 141 -19.27 14.58 4.60
C VAL A 141 -19.65 13.24 5.21
N GLN A 142 -20.59 12.57 4.52
CA GLN A 142 -20.97 11.16 4.62
C GLN A 142 -20.54 10.43 5.91
N TYR A 143 -21.49 10.21 6.81
CA TYR A 143 -21.38 9.42 8.05
C TYR A 143 -20.34 8.29 7.94
N ALA A 144 -19.12 8.61 8.36
CA ALA A 144 -18.02 7.70 8.49
C ALA A 144 -17.76 7.59 9.99
N ALA A 145 -18.31 6.55 10.60
CA ALA A 145 -17.79 6.07 11.87
C ALA A 145 -16.39 5.48 11.59
N VAL A 146 -15.40 6.35 11.43
CA VAL A 146 -14.02 6.03 11.75
C VAL A 146 -13.97 6.17 13.26
N VAL A 147 -13.69 5.07 13.96
CA VAL A 147 -13.37 5.10 15.38
C VAL A 147 -12.10 5.94 15.54
N ARG A 148 -12.27 7.25 15.68
CA ARG A 148 -11.24 8.18 16.15
C ARG A 148 -11.50 8.37 17.64
N ARG A 149 -10.63 7.79 18.46
CA ARG A 149 -10.32 8.32 19.78
C ARG A 149 -8.86 8.70 19.80
#